data_AF-A0A238WGH2-F1
#
_entry.id   AF-A0A238WGH2-F1
#
_cell.length_a   1.000
_cell.length_b   1.000
_cell.length_c   1.000
_cell.angle_alpha   90.00
_cell.angle_beta   90.00
_cell.angle_gamma   90.00
#
_symmetry.space_group_name_H-M   'P 1'
#
loop_
_entity.id
_entity.type
_entity.pdbx_description
1 polymer ?
#
loop_
_entity_poly.entity_id
_entity_poly.type
_entity_poly.pdbx_seq_one_letter_code
_entity_poly.pdbx_strand_id
1 'polypeptide(L)' 'MSDVADAMEDTLTYAGAHPDEVRTTLTEFLDMDAALAEKVALETFTTEPNRGALETLADLAVQDGLLEEKPDLDALLD' A
#
# COMPACT_ATOMS: atom_id res chain seq x y z
N MET A 1 6.79 -17.01 3.76
CA MET A 1 6.36 -15.61 3.83
C MET A 1 7.21 -14.75 2.91
N SER A 2 8.55 -14.92 2.87
CA SER A 2 9.45 -14.32 1.85
C SER A 2 8.88 -14.33 0.42
N ASP A 3 8.52 -15.51 -0.12
CA ASP A 3 8.04 -15.59 -1.51
C ASP A 3 6.84 -14.68 -1.83
N VAL A 4 5.98 -14.39 -0.85
CA VAL A 4 4.84 -13.49 -1.03
C VAL A 4 5.29 -12.03 -0.97
N ALA A 5 6.18 -11.68 -0.04
CA ALA A 5 6.75 -10.35 0.06
C ALA A 5 7.54 -9.98 -1.20
N ASP A 6 8.39 -10.91 -1.66
CA ASP A 6 9.18 -10.76 -2.89
C ASP A 6 8.26 -10.59 -4.12
N ALA A 7 7.21 -11.40 -4.23
CA ALA A 7 6.23 -11.26 -5.31
C ALA A 7 5.43 -9.93 -5.24
N MET A 8 5.16 -9.42 -4.05
CA MET A 8 4.53 -8.11 -3.87
C MET A 8 5.47 -6.98 -4.28
N GLU A 9 6.76 -7.06 -3.94
CA GLU A 9 7.78 -6.10 -4.38
C GLU A 9 7.85 -6.03 -5.92
N ASP A 10 7.91 -7.18 -6.58
CA ASP A 10 7.90 -7.27 -8.04
C ASP A 10 6.62 -6.64 -8.63
N THR A 11 5.47 -6.95 -8.05
CA THR A 11 4.17 -6.46 -8.51
C THR A 11 4.04 -4.94 -8.35
N LEU A 12 4.44 -4.40 -7.19
CA LEU A 12 4.38 -2.97 -6.88
C LEU A 12 5.39 -2.18 -7.73
N THR A 13 6.58 -2.74 -7.96
CA THR A 13 7.57 -2.17 -8.87
C THR A 13 7.03 -2.10 -10.29
N TYR A 14 6.40 -3.17 -10.79
CA TYR A 14 5.76 -3.18 -12.10
C TYR A 14 4.64 -2.14 -12.18
N ALA A 15 3.75 -2.09 -11.20
CA ALA A 15 2.66 -1.12 -11.17
C ALA A 15 3.17 0.34 -11.23
N GLY A 16 4.24 0.66 -10.48
CA GLY A 16 4.87 1.97 -10.50
C GLY A 16 5.50 2.35 -11.84
N ALA A 17 6.03 1.37 -12.59
CA ALA A 17 6.61 1.57 -13.92
C ALA A 17 5.57 1.57 -15.05
N HIS A 18 4.35 1.06 -14.81
CA HIS A 18 3.32 0.85 -15.82
C HIS A 18 1.96 1.52 -15.44
N PRO A 19 1.92 2.85 -15.22
CA PRO A 19 0.71 3.53 -14.73
C PRO A 19 -0.49 3.47 -15.69
N ASP A 20 -0.26 3.32 -17.00
CA ASP A 20 -1.34 3.20 -17.99
C ASP A 20 -2.02 1.83 -17.93
N GLU A 21 -1.24 0.78 -17.67
CA GLU A 21 -1.78 -0.57 -17.45
C GLU A 21 -2.56 -0.60 -16.13
N VAL A 22 -2.03 0.02 -15.07
CA VAL A 22 -2.77 0.21 -13.81
C VAL A 22 -4.09 0.93 -14.05
N ARG A 23 -4.09 2.03 -14.81
CA ARG A 23 -5.32 2.77 -15.13
C ARG A 23 -6.33 1.94 -15.91
N THR A 24 -5.85 1.07 -16.80
CA THR A 24 -6.72 0.15 -17.57
C THR A 24 -7.53 -0.73 -16.63
N THR A 25 -6.94 -1.20 -15.51
CA THR A 25 -7.64 -2.01 -14.52
C THR A 25 -8.83 -1.29 -13.86
N LEU A 26 -8.80 0.04 -13.75
CA LEU A 26 -9.95 0.81 -13.24
C LEU A 26 -11.17 0.64 -14.15
N THR A 27 -10.96 0.57 -15.46
CA THR A 27 -12.05 0.38 -16.43
C THR A 27 -12.47 -1.08 -16.53
N GLU A 28 -11.52 -2.03 -16.47
CA GLU A 28 -11.80 -3.45 -16.68
C GLU A 28 -12.30 -4.20 -15.44
N PHE A 29 -11.79 -3.84 -14.26
CA PHE A 29 -12.11 -4.53 -13.01
C PHE A 29 -13.16 -3.80 -12.19
N LEU A 30 -13.12 -2.46 -12.17
CA LEU A 30 -14.07 -1.64 -11.41
C LEU A 30 -15.23 -1.11 -12.27
N ASP A 31 -15.26 -1.43 -13.57
CA ASP A 31 -16.23 -0.89 -14.55
C ASP A 31 -16.31 0.65 -14.51
N MET A 32 -15.18 1.32 -14.22
CA MET A 32 -15.13 2.78 -14.14
C MET A 32 -15.26 3.39 -15.54
N ASP A 33 -16.03 4.48 -15.65
CA ASP A 33 -16.06 5.28 -16.87
C ASP A 33 -14.65 5.77 -17.24
N ALA A 34 -14.27 5.62 -18.51
CA ALA A 34 -12.92 5.92 -18.97
C ALA A 34 -12.55 7.40 -18.75
N ALA A 35 -13.49 8.34 -18.94
CA ALA A 35 -13.21 9.76 -18.72
C ALA A 35 -13.07 10.11 -17.23
N LEU A 36 -13.60 9.26 -16.34
CA LEU A 36 -13.34 9.34 -14.91
C LEU A 36 -11.99 8.72 -14.55
N ALA A 37 -11.65 7.55 -15.09
CA ALA A 37 -10.37 6.87 -14.83
C ALA A 37 -9.14 7.74 -15.19
N GLU A 38 -9.22 8.52 -16.27
CA GLU A 38 -8.19 9.48 -16.67
C GLU A 38 -7.94 10.60 -15.64
N LYS A 39 -8.92 10.88 -14.78
CA LYS A 39 -8.83 11.95 -13.76
C LYS A 39 -8.46 11.43 -12.39
N VAL A 40 -8.44 10.11 -12.20
CA VAL A 40 -8.05 9.50 -10.92
C VAL A 40 -6.55 9.72 -10.72
N ALA A 41 -6.21 10.32 -9.58
CA ALA A 41 -4.83 10.33 -9.11
C ALA A 41 -4.48 8.90 -8.68
N LEU A 42 -3.56 8.28 -9.40
CA LEU A 42 -3.02 6.98 -8.99
C LEU A 42 -2.12 7.16 -7.78
N GLU A 43 -2.20 6.22 -6.85
CA GLU A 43 -1.29 6.14 -5.71
C GLU A 43 0.16 5.91 -6.14
N THR A 44 1.08 6.26 -5.23
CA THR A 44 2.48 5.86 -5.36
C THR A 44 2.63 4.44 -4.83
N PHE A 45 3.02 3.51 -5.70
CA PHE A 45 3.29 2.11 -5.33
C PHE A 45 4.69 1.98 -4.71
N THR A 46 4.78 2.10 -3.39
CA THR A 46 6.03 1.88 -2.64
C THR A 46 6.23 0.40 -2.31
N THR A 47 7.44 -0.11 -2.46
CA THR A 47 7.77 -1.51 -2.16
C THR A 47 8.11 -1.76 -0.68
N GLU A 48 8.56 -0.72 0.02
CA GLU A 48 8.95 -0.82 1.43
C GLU A 48 7.93 -0.12 2.36
N PRO A 49 7.63 -0.73 3.52
CA PRO A 49 6.79 -0.10 4.54
C PRO A 49 7.52 1.07 5.19
N ASN A 50 6.80 2.17 5.46
CA ASN A 50 7.35 3.31 6.19
C ASN A 50 7.36 3.04 7.69
N ARG A 51 8.42 2.37 8.19
CA ARG A 51 8.56 1.98 9.60
C ARG A 51 8.42 3.16 10.57
N GLY A 52 9.00 4.32 10.27
CA GLY A 52 8.88 5.50 11.13
C GLY A 52 7.46 6.05 11.24
N ALA A 53 6.69 6.00 10.14
CA ALA A 53 5.27 6.36 10.18
C ALA A 53 4.44 5.34 10.99
N LEU A 54 4.75 4.04 10.87
CA LEU A 54 4.10 2.99 11.64
C LEU A 54 4.40 3.09 13.14
N GLU A 55 5.65 3.40 13.52
CA GLU A 55 6.03 3.71 14.90
C GLU A 55 5.21 4.90 15.44
N THR A 56 5.10 5.97 14.65
CA THR A 56 4.29 7.15 15.04
C THR A 56 2.81 6.79 15.22
N LEU A 57 2.24 5.97 14.34
CA LEU A 57 0.85 5.52 14.44
C LEU A 57 0.63 4.62 15.66
N ALA A 58 1.57 3.72 15.96
CA ALA A 58 1.51 2.86 17.14
C ALA A 58 1.50 3.69 18.43
N ASP A 59 2.32 4.74 18.49
CA ASP A 59 2.40 5.65 19.63
C ASP A 59 1.07 6.38 19.85
N LEU A 60 0.51 6.94 18.78
CA LEU A 60 -0.79 7.63 18.82
C LEU A 60 -1.93 6.68 19.20
N ALA A 61 -1.94 5.46 18.66
CA ALA A 61 -2.98 4.48 18.94
C ALA A 61 -3.02 4.08 20.42
N VAL A 62 -1.86 3.94 21.08
CA VAL A 62 -1.80 3.70 22.53
C VAL A 62 -2.18 4.96 23.32
N GLN A 63 -1.65 6.11 22.92
CA GLN A 63 -1.94 7.39 23.58
C GLN A 63 -3.44 7.68 23.63
N ASP A 64 -4.15 7.42 22.53
CA ASP A 64 -5.57 7.70 22.38
C ASP A 64 -6.46 6.53 22.83
N GLY A 65 -5.86 5.46 23.38
CA GLY A 65 -6.57 4.31 23.94
C GLY A 65 -7.22 3.39 22.91
N LEU A 66 -6.80 3.46 21.64
CA LEU A 66 -7.23 2.53 20.58
C LEU A 66 -6.56 1.16 20.72
N LEU A 67 -5.34 1.13 21.26
CA LEU A 67 -4.60 -0.08 21.58
C LEU A 67 -4.12 -0.05 23.03
N GLU A 68 -4.09 -1.21 23.68
CA GLU A 68 -3.57 -1.34 25.05
C GLU A 68 -2.02 -1.29 25.10
N GLU A 69 -1.37 -1.74 24.03
CA GLU A 69 0.08 -1.74 23.87
C GLU A 69 0.49 -1.58 22.40
N LYS A 70 1.77 -1.24 22.17
CA LYS A 70 2.30 -1.08 20.81
C LYS A 70 2.44 -2.46 20.14
N PRO A 71 2.06 -2.61 18.87
CA PRO A 71 2.34 -3.82 18.11
C PRO A 71 3.84 -4.04 17.92
N ASP A 72 4.25 -5.30 17.83
CA ASP A 72 5.62 -5.69 17.48
C ASP A 72 5.83 -5.50 15.96
N LEU A 73 6.43 -4.37 15.59
CA LEU A 73 6.68 -4.05 14.19
C LEU A 73 7.78 -4.91 13.56
N ASP A 74 8.67 -5.50 14.35
CA ASP A 74 9.70 -6.39 13.80
C ASP A 74 9.05 -7.71 13.38
N ALA A 75 8.23 -8.30 14.24
CA ALA A 75 7.47 -9.50 13.92
C ALA A 75 6.46 -9.31 12.77
N LEU A 76 5.95 -8.09 12.56
CA LEU A 76 4.97 -7.79 11.50
C LEU A 76 5.59 -7.51 10.14
N LEU A 77 6.86 -7.12 10.09
CA LEU A 77 7.55 -6.70 8.86
C LEU A 77 8.67 -7.68 8.45
N ASP A 78 8.80 -8.81 9.16
CA ASP A 78 9.72 -9.93 8.85
C ASP A 78 9.33 -10.75 7.60
#